data_AF-A0A849WMX1-F1
#
_entry.id   AF-A0A849WMX1-F1
#
_cell.length_a   1.000
_cell.length_b   1.000
_cell.length_c   1.000
_cell.angle_alpha   90.00
_cell.angle_beta   90.00
_cell.angle_gamma   90.00
#
_symmetry.space_group_name_H-M   'P 1'
#
loop_
_entity.id
_entity.type
_entity.pdbx_description
1 polymer ?
#
loop_
_entity_poly.entity_id
_entity_poly.type
_entity_poly.pdbx_seq_one_letter_code
_entity_poly.pdbx_strand_id
1 'polypeptide(L)'
;MFFQKIQMSLFLSLFFLSFISVQAQEKSPIKRLETLESRLLILEDYLKSRLNHLQKTIKDQESTIGKLQEENQILQNGVKKHQEQIKRLEEDILALKAMLASITKIDMAAPSEKQESIAEKPSEEQLKKKQYQDEEIAEWAEQFQSPLGSIRMNAVLKAGKSEKPEADSLLIQALEDKDRYIVMLALKSLSNRKSRSAVYPLLSMLEKEISEMSSSFLSALQSITGIQEDFPLQGNKEEKQKAVQKWREKLKKSGF
;
A
#
# COMPACT_ATOMS: atom_id res chain seq x y z
N MET A 1 -16.22 10.16 -5.41
CA MET A 1 -17.65 9.80 -5.20
C MET A 1 -18.01 9.47 -3.75
N PHE A 2 -17.14 8.82 -2.96
CA PHE A 2 -17.48 8.43 -1.58
C PHE A 2 -17.62 9.62 -0.61
N PHE A 3 -16.75 10.62 -0.72
CA PHE A 3 -16.80 11.83 0.12
C PHE A 3 -18.02 12.72 -0.16
N GLN A 4 -18.51 12.72 -1.41
CA GLN A 4 -19.67 13.51 -1.82
C GLN A 4 -20.98 12.92 -1.24
N LYS A 5 -21.06 11.59 -1.09
CA LYS A 5 -22.18 10.91 -0.42
C LYS A 5 -22.20 11.18 1.09
N ILE A 6 -21.04 11.24 1.74
CA ILE A 6 -20.93 11.50 3.18
C ILE A 6 -21.26 12.98 3.48
N GLN A 7 -20.79 13.92 2.66
CA GLN A 7 -21.16 15.33 2.80
C GLN A 7 -22.64 15.59 2.52
N MET A 8 -23.26 14.92 1.54
CA MET A 8 -24.71 15.00 1.34
C MET A 8 -25.51 14.42 2.51
N SER A 9 -25.02 13.34 3.14
CA SER A 9 -25.67 12.72 4.31
C SER A 9 -25.61 13.62 5.53
N LEU A 10 -24.49 14.30 5.76
CA LEU A 10 -24.32 15.25 6.87
C LEU A 10 -25.12 16.54 6.65
N PHE A 11 -25.21 17.01 5.40
CA PHE A 11 -26.07 18.15 5.04
C PHE A 11 -27.56 17.80 5.18
N LEU A 12 -27.99 16.60 4.80
CA LEU A 12 -29.37 16.16 5.05
C LEU A 12 -29.65 16.08 6.57
N SER A 13 -28.74 15.54 7.38
CA SER A 13 -28.96 15.46 8.83
C SER A 13 -29.02 16.85 9.48
N LEU A 14 -28.22 17.81 9.01
CA LEU A 14 -28.23 19.19 9.50
C LEU A 14 -29.47 19.97 9.04
N PHE A 15 -29.98 19.70 7.83
CA PHE A 15 -31.22 20.31 7.34
C PHE A 15 -32.45 19.83 8.14
N PHE A 16 -32.45 18.58 8.61
CA PHE A 16 -33.48 18.06 9.51
C PHE A 16 -33.41 18.66 10.92
N LEU A 17 -32.21 19.00 11.41
CA LEU A 17 -32.01 19.65 12.71
C LEU A 17 -32.35 21.14 12.70
N SER A 18 -32.15 21.85 11.57
CA SER A 18 -32.47 23.29 11.46
C SER A 18 -33.95 23.58 11.26
N PHE A 19 -34.77 22.61 10.87
CA PHE A 19 -36.22 22.79 10.74
C PHE A 19 -36.97 22.75 12.10
N ILE A 20 -36.25 22.50 13.20
CA ILE A 20 -36.81 22.38 14.55
C ILE A 20 -37.09 23.76 15.18
N SER A 21 -36.58 24.87 14.63
CA SER A 21 -36.69 26.19 15.28
C SER A 21 -37.73 27.15 14.67
N VAL A 22 -38.54 26.77 13.69
CA VAL A 22 -39.52 27.69 13.09
C VAL A 22 -40.89 27.02 12.90
N GLN A 23 -41.61 26.83 14.02
CA GLN A 23 -43.07 26.99 14.15
C GLN A 23 -43.52 26.47 15.52
N ALA A 24 -43.25 27.27 16.55
CA ALA A 24 -44.09 27.29 17.73
C ALA A 24 -45.44 27.90 17.34
N GLN A 25 -46.33 27.09 16.78
CA GLN A 25 -47.73 27.45 16.57
C GLN A 25 -48.58 26.31 17.15
N GLU A 26 -49.52 26.64 18.01
CA GLU A 26 -50.33 25.74 18.85
C GLU A 26 -51.06 24.67 18.04
N LYS A 27 -50.36 23.56 17.74
CA LYS A 27 -51.02 22.30 17.39
C LYS A 27 -51.47 21.62 18.68
N SER A 28 -52.74 21.25 18.77
CA SER A 28 -53.28 20.48 19.90
C SER A 28 -52.39 19.25 20.16
N PRO A 29 -52.28 18.78 21.42
CA PRO A 29 -51.45 17.62 21.77
C PRO A 29 -51.69 16.40 20.87
N ILE A 30 -52.95 16.21 20.46
CA ILE A 30 -53.39 15.14 19.54
C ILE A 30 -52.72 15.26 18.17
N LYS A 31 -52.73 16.44 17.53
CA LYS A 31 -52.09 16.65 16.22
C LYS A 31 -50.57 16.46 16.28
N ARG A 32 -49.94 16.77 17.42
CA ARG A 32 -48.50 16.51 17.63
C ARG A 32 -48.22 15.02 17.72
N LEU A 33 -49.07 14.27 18.42
CA LEU A 33 -48.97 12.82 18.54
C LEU A 33 -49.09 12.14 17.17
N GLU A 34 -50.11 12.47 16.38
CA GLU A 34 -50.29 11.96 15.01
C GLU A 34 -49.08 12.27 14.09
N THR A 35 -48.49 13.46 14.25
CA THR A 35 -47.27 13.85 13.50
C THR A 35 -46.06 13.01 13.93
N LEU A 36 -45.94 12.68 15.22
CA LEU A 36 -44.87 11.83 15.73
C LEU A 36 -45.05 10.37 15.32
N GLU A 37 -46.28 9.84 15.36
CA GLU A 37 -46.60 8.48 14.93
C GLU A 37 -46.30 8.27 13.44
N SER A 38 -46.71 9.20 12.58
CA SER A 38 -46.39 9.15 11.15
C SER A 38 -44.88 9.19 10.88
N ARG A 39 -44.13 10.00 11.63
CA ARG A 39 -42.66 10.04 11.54
C ARG A 39 -42.01 8.73 12.01
N LEU A 40 -42.53 8.14 13.09
CA LEU A 40 -42.05 6.87 13.62
C LEU A 40 -42.25 5.76 12.59
N LEU A 41 -43.42 5.72 11.94
CA LEU A 41 -43.74 4.75 10.90
C LEU A 41 -42.78 4.85 9.69
N ILE A 42 -42.53 6.07 9.20
CA ILE A 42 -41.58 6.31 8.09
C ILE A 42 -40.17 5.85 8.49
N LEU A 43 -39.76 6.14 9.73
CA LEU A 43 -38.45 5.72 10.22
C LEU A 43 -38.34 4.20 10.34
N GLU A 44 -39.40 3.53 10.79
CA GLU A 44 -39.45 2.07 10.89
C GLU A 44 -39.32 1.41 9.50
N ASP A 45 -40.05 1.91 8.51
CA ASP A 45 -39.97 1.42 7.13
C ASP A 45 -38.59 1.66 6.50
N TYR A 46 -37.98 2.81 6.79
CA TYR A 46 -36.62 3.12 6.37
C TYR A 46 -35.61 2.14 6.98
N LEU A 47 -35.70 1.89 8.29
CA LEU A 47 -34.80 0.99 8.99
C LEU A 47 -34.97 -0.45 8.51
N LYS A 48 -36.20 -0.93 8.29
CA LYS A 48 -36.47 -2.25 7.71
C LYS A 48 -35.87 -2.37 6.31
N SER A 49 -36.09 -1.38 5.46
CA SER A 49 -35.54 -1.37 4.10
C SER A 49 -34.01 -1.37 4.10
N ARG A 50 -33.39 -0.58 4.98
CA ARG A 50 -31.94 -0.53 5.15
C ARG A 50 -31.37 -1.85 5.67
N LEU A 51 -32.03 -2.47 6.63
CA LEU A 51 -31.66 -3.77 7.19
C LEU A 51 -31.71 -4.86 6.12
N ASN A 52 -32.79 -4.92 5.33
CA ASN A 52 -32.91 -5.87 4.23
C ASN A 52 -31.81 -5.68 3.17
N HIS A 53 -31.51 -4.43 2.81
CA HIS A 53 -30.41 -4.13 1.88
C HIS A 53 -29.06 -4.59 2.44
N LEU A 54 -28.78 -4.31 3.72
CA LEU A 54 -27.54 -4.71 4.36
C LEU A 54 -27.41 -6.24 4.43
N GLN A 55 -28.47 -6.96 4.79
CA GLN A 55 -28.49 -8.42 4.78
C GLN A 55 -28.21 -8.99 3.39
N LYS A 56 -28.82 -8.42 2.34
CA LYS A 56 -28.53 -8.83 0.97
C LYS A 56 -27.05 -8.59 0.61
N THR A 57 -26.52 -7.43 0.96
CA THR A 57 -25.12 -7.08 0.69
C THR A 57 -24.16 -8.05 1.37
N ILE A 58 -24.42 -8.39 2.64
CA ILE A 58 -23.63 -9.36 3.41
C ILE A 58 -23.66 -10.72 2.72
N LYS A 59 -24.84 -11.21 2.33
CA LYS A 59 -24.99 -12.49 1.63
C LYS A 59 -24.22 -12.53 0.30
N ASP A 60 -24.28 -11.46 -0.48
CA ASP A 60 -23.56 -11.35 -1.75
C ASP A 60 -22.03 -11.34 -1.54
N GLN A 61 -21.58 -10.68 -0.46
CA GLN A 61 -20.17 -10.68 -0.05
C GLN A 61 -19.71 -12.06 0.43
N GLU A 62 -20.49 -12.77 1.24
CA GLU A 62 -20.19 -14.14 1.70
C GLU A 62 -20.03 -15.10 0.52
N SER A 63 -20.91 -15.01 -0.48
CA SER A 63 -20.79 -15.79 -1.72
C SER A 63 -19.49 -15.49 -2.47
N THR A 64 -19.11 -14.22 -2.55
CA THR A 64 -17.87 -13.80 -3.21
C THR A 64 -16.64 -14.30 -2.46
N ILE A 65 -16.65 -14.21 -1.12
CA ILE A 65 -15.57 -14.72 -0.27
C ILE A 65 -15.41 -16.23 -0.46
N GLY A 66 -16.52 -16.98 -0.51
CA GLY A 66 -16.49 -18.43 -0.74
C GLY A 66 -15.80 -18.79 -2.06
N LYS A 67 -16.12 -18.10 -3.16
CA LYS A 67 -15.47 -18.32 -4.47
C LYS A 67 -13.96 -18.02 -4.42
N LEU A 68 -13.59 -16.90 -3.81
CA LEU A 68 -12.17 -16.53 -3.65
C LEU A 68 -11.39 -17.50 -2.76
N GLN A 69 -12.05 -18.10 -1.76
CA GLN A 69 -11.44 -19.14 -0.93
C GLN A 69 -11.19 -20.42 -1.72
N GLU A 70 -12.16 -20.84 -2.55
CA GLU A 70 -12.02 -21.99 -3.44
C GLU A 70 -10.90 -21.79 -4.47
N GLU A 71 -10.86 -20.63 -5.14
CA GLU A 71 -9.79 -20.28 -6.06
C GLU A 71 -8.41 -20.28 -5.38
N ASN A 72 -8.30 -19.70 -4.18
CA ASN A 72 -7.06 -19.74 -3.41
C ASN A 72 -6.63 -21.16 -3.06
N GLN A 73 -7.57 -22.05 -2.72
CA GLN A 73 -7.26 -23.44 -2.40
C GLN A 73 -6.73 -24.19 -3.62
N ILE A 74 -7.34 -23.97 -4.80
CA ILE A 74 -6.86 -24.54 -6.08
C ILE A 74 -5.43 -24.05 -6.37
N LEU A 75 -5.18 -22.75 -6.23
CA LEU A 75 -3.86 -22.17 -6.46
C LEU A 75 -2.81 -22.72 -5.48
N GLN A 76 -3.14 -22.86 -4.19
CA GLN A 76 -2.26 -23.44 -3.19
C GLN A 76 -1.90 -24.90 -3.50
N ASN A 77 -2.87 -25.70 -3.94
CA ASN A 77 -2.62 -27.07 -4.38
C ASN A 77 -1.71 -27.11 -5.61
N GLY A 78 -1.92 -26.18 -6.55
CA GLY A 78 -1.04 -25.98 -7.70
C GLY A 78 0.40 -25.67 -7.27
N VAL A 79 0.60 -24.71 -6.36
CA VAL A 79 1.92 -24.33 -5.84
C VAL A 79 2.62 -25.52 -5.19
N LYS A 80 1.93 -26.28 -4.34
CA LYS A 80 2.49 -27.50 -3.70
C LYS A 80 2.97 -28.51 -4.73
N LYS A 81 2.16 -28.77 -5.77
CA LYS A 81 2.53 -29.67 -6.86
C LYS A 81 3.81 -29.22 -7.58
N HIS A 82 3.92 -27.92 -7.89
CA HIS A 82 5.11 -27.39 -8.55
C HIS A 82 6.35 -27.43 -7.62
N GLN A 83 6.17 -27.21 -6.31
CA GLN A 83 7.26 -27.37 -5.34
C GLN A 83 7.79 -28.80 -5.30
N GLU A 84 6.91 -29.81 -5.32
CA GLU A 84 7.33 -31.21 -5.41
C GLU A 84 8.07 -31.52 -6.71
N GLN A 85 7.63 -30.96 -7.83
CA GLN A 85 8.32 -31.12 -9.12
C GLN A 85 9.72 -30.49 -9.11
N ILE A 86 9.85 -29.28 -8.57
CA ILE A 86 11.14 -28.60 -8.42
C ILE A 86 12.08 -29.45 -7.58
N LYS A 87 11.62 -29.97 -6.44
CA LYS A 87 12.44 -30.82 -5.57
C LYS A 87 12.96 -32.07 -6.30
N ARG A 88 12.11 -32.74 -7.09
CA ARG A 88 12.55 -33.89 -7.90
C ARG A 88 13.61 -33.51 -8.93
N LEU A 89 13.42 -32.38 -9.61
CA LEU A 89 14.40 -31.88 -10.58
C LEU A 89 15.72 -31.49 -9.91
N GLU A 90 15.69 -30.94 -8.70
CA GLU A 90 16.91 -30.64 -7.93
C GLU A 90 17.68 -31.92 -7.55
N GLU A 91 16.97 -32.97 -7.14
CA GLU A 91 17.54 -34.30 -6.88
C GLU A 91 18.17 -34.90 -8.15
N ASP A 92 17.48 -34.80 -9.30
CA ASP A 92 17.98 -35.25 -10.60
C ASP A 92 19.25 -34.48 -11.02
N ILE A 93 19.25 -33.15 -10.87
CA ILE A 93 20.43 -32.31 -11.16
C ILE A 93 21.60 -32.71 -10.27
N LEU A 94 21.37 -33.00 -8.99
CA LEU A 94 22.42 -33.43 -8.07
C LEU A 94 23.00 -34.78 -8.49
N ALA A 95 22.15 -35.74 -8.88
CA ALA A 95 22.57 -37.04 -9.38
C ALA A 95 23.41 -36.92 -10.66
N LEU A 96 22.97 -36.08 -11.61
CA LEU A 96 23.71 -35.81 -12.85
C LEU A 96 25.07 -35.14 -12.58
N LYS A 97 25.14 -34.20 -11.64
CA LYS A 97 26.41 -33.58 -11.21
C LYS A 97 27.37 -34.63 -10.62
N ALA A 98 26.86 -35.55 -9.81
CA ALA A 98 27.68 -36.63 -9.25
C ALA A 98 28.20 -37.59 -10.32
N MET A 99 27.37 -37.93 -11.33
CA MET A 99 27.81 -38.72 -12.48
C MET A 99 28.87 -38.00 -13.33
N LEU A 100 28.72 -36.70 -13.58
CA LEU A 100 29.76 -35.92 -14.27
C LEU A 100 31.09 -35.92 -13.51
N ALA A 101 31.03 -35.84 -12.18
CA ALA A 101 32.22 -35.90 -11.32
C ALA A 101 32.91 -37.28 -11.31
N SER A 102 32.19 -38.37 -11.61
CA SER A 102 32.80 -39.69 -11.75
C SER A 102 33.38 -39.92 -13.16
N ILE A 103 32.75 -39.37 -14.21
CA ILE A 103 33.26 -39.43 -15.59
C ILE A 103 34.57 -38.62 -15.74
N THR A 104 34.66 -37.47 -15.07
CA THR A 104 35.87 -36.61 -15.10
C THR A 104 37.09 -37.20 -14.35
N LYS A 105 36.95 -38.36 -13.68
CA LYS A 105 38.04 -39.03 -12.97
C LYS A 105 38.79 -40.10 -13.79
N ILE A 106 38.45 -40.37 -15.05
CA ILE A 106 38.95 -41.58 -15.76
C ILE A 106 40.13 -41.37 -16.73
N ASP A 107 40.50 -40.18 -17.22
CA ASP A 107 41.65 -40.07 -18.14
C ASP A 107 42.79 -39.12 -17.71
N MET A 108 43.87 -39.79 -17.26
CA MET A 108 45.32 -39.56 -17.46
C MET A 108 46.08 -38.30 -16.94
N ALA A 109 46.94 -38.57 -15.94
CA ALA A 109 48.38 -38.27 -15.77
C ALA A 109 49.03 -36.94 -16.32
N ALA A 110 49.58 -36.20 -15.34
CA ALA A 110 50.41 -34.97 -15.25
C ALA A 110 51.70 -34.90 -16.14
N PRO A 111 52.52 -33.80 -16.20
CA PRO A 111 52.65 -32.72 -15.19
C PRO A 111 52.95 -31.25 -15.62
N SER A 112 52.60 -30.37 -14.67
CA SER A 112 53.25 -29.12 -14.25
C SER A 112 53.39 -27.93 -15.22
N GLU A 113 52.66 -26.86 -14.91
CA GLU A 113 53.29 -25.56 -14.68
C GLU A 113 52.80 -24.93 -13.35
N LYS A 114 53.79 -24.79 -12.45
CA LYS A 114 54.00 -23.80 -11.39
C LYS A 114 52.87 -23.40 -10.46
N GLN A 115 53.14 -23.73 -9.20
CA GLN A 115 52.60 -23.16 -7.98
C GLN A 115 52.68 -21.63 -7.97
N GLU A 116 51.60 -20.99 -7.55
CA GLU A 116 51.69 -19.96 -6.53
C GLU A 116 50.55 -20.13 -5.54
N SER A 117 50.92 -20.11 -4.26
CA SER A 117 50.07 -20.45 -3.14
C SER A 117 49.60 -19.17 -2.45
N ILE A 118 48.33 -19.17 -2.06
CA ILE A 118 47.74 -18.51 -0.89
C ILE A 118 47.68 -16.97 -0.91
N ALA A 119 46.43 -16.51 -0.77
CA ALA A 119 45.95 -15.16 -0.44
C ALA A 119 46.02 -14.11 -1.55
N GLU A 120 44.87 -13.85 -2.20
CA GLU A 120 44.14 -12.57 -2.15
C GLU A 120 42.88 -12.62 -3.08
N LYS A 121 41.78 -12.05 -2.57
CA LYS A 121 40.43 -11.88 -3.16
C LYS A 121 40.45 -10.90 -4.38
N PRO A 122 39.31 -10.37 -4.92
CA PRO A 122 38.02 -10.90 -5.41
C PRO A 122 37.55 -10.19 -6.73
N SER A 123 36.76 -10.79 -7.63
CA SER A 123 35.93 -10.06 -8.65
C SER A 123 35.38 -11.04 -9.70
N GLU A 124 34.08 -11.28 -9.80
CA GLU A 124 33.20 -10.52 -10.73
C GLU A 124 31.80 -10.21 -10.16
N GLU A 125 31.45 -10.69 -8.97
CA GLU A 125 30.15 -10.39 -8.34
C GLU A 125 30.19 -9.14 -7.42
N GLN A 126 31.37 -8.53 -7.30
CA GLN A 126 31.54 -7.22 -6.69
C GLN A 126 31.47 -6.15 -7.76
N LEU A 127 30.27 -5.60 -7.96
CA LEU A 127 29.98 -4.16 -8.20
C LEU A 127 28.54 -3.94 -8.69
N LYS A 128 27.54 -4.62 -8.10
CA LYS A 128 26.30 -3.87 -7.83
C LYS A 128 26.64 -2.97 -6.64
N LYS A 129 26.72 -1.65 -6.86
CA LYS A 129 26.73 -0.69 -5.74
C LYS A 129 25.63 -1.14 -4.77
N LYS A 130 25.99 -1.58 -3.57
CA LYS A 130 25.02 -1.88 -2.52
C LYS A 130 24.25 -0.59 -2.32
N GLN A 131 23.01 -0.54 -2.80
CA GLN A 131 22.16 0.64 -2.71
C GLN A 131 21.90 1.01 -1.25
N TYR A 132 22.02 0.02 -0.37
CA TYR A 132 21.87 0.12 1.07
C TYR A 132 23.15 -0.34 1.77
N GLN A 133 23.65 0.46 2.70
CA GLN A 133 24.80 0.16 3.55
C GLN A 133 24.42 -0.80 4.66
N ASP A 134 23.24 -0.63 5.25
CA ASP A 134 22.73 -1.51 6.29
C ASP A 134 22.25 -2.85 5.73
N GLU A 135 22.70 -3.94 6.34
CA GLU A 135 22.43 -5.30 5.85
C GLU A 135 20.95 -5.67 6.00
N GLU A 136 20.28 -5.24 7.06
CA GLU A 136 18.84 -5.50 7.25
C GLU A 136 18.01 -4.72 6.23
N ILE A 137 18.36 -3.46 5.97
CA ILE A 137 17.69 -2.67 4.93
C ILE A 137 17.94 -3.27 3.55
N ALA A 138 19.15 -3.76 3.27
CA ALA A 138 19.48 -4.44 2.03
C ALA A 138 18.64 -5.72 1.84
N GLU A 139 18.48 -6.53 2.89
CA GLU A 139 17.64 -7.73 2.86
C GLU A 139 16.17 -7.38 2.58
N TRP A 140 15.62 -6.34 3.22
CA TRP A 140 14.24 -5.93 2.98
C TRP A 140 14.07 -5.34 1.59
N ALA A 141 15.08 -4.64 1.07
CA ALA A 141 15.05 -4.13 -0.31
C ALA A 141 15.04 -5.28 -1.33
N GLU A 142 15.75 -6.38 -1.06
CA GLU A 142 15.67 -7.60 -1.87
C GLU A 142 14.28 -8.25 -1.78
N GLN A 143 13.73 -8.39 -0.56
CA GLN A 143 12.36 -8.87 -0.35
C GLN A 143 11.32 -8.02 -1.09
N PHE A 144 11.55 -6.70 -1.16
CA PHE A 144 10.69 -5.77 -1.89
C PHE A 144 10.68 -5.99 -3.41
N GLN A 145 11.65 -6.71 -3.99
CA GLN A 145 11.62 -7.10 -5.41
C GLN A 145 10.75 -8.34 -5.68
N SER A 146 10.19 -8.96 -4.65
CA SER A 146 9.40 -10.18 -4.80
C SER A 146 8.15 -9.97 -5.69
N PRO A 147 7.81 -10.93 -6.57
CA PRO A 147 6.54 -10.90 -7.28
C PRO A 147 5.33 -11.01 -6.33
N LEU A 148 5.52 -11.58 -5.14
CA LEU A 148 4.48 -11.78 -4.15
C LEU A 148 4.24 -10.50 -3.33
N GLY A 149 3.03 -9.94 -3.43
CA GLY A 149 2.65 -8.71 -2.71
C GLY A 149 2.77 -8.84 -1.18
N SER A 150 2.50 -10.02 -0.61
CA SER A 150 2.66 -10.28 0.82
C SER A 150 4.11 -10.13 1.31
N ILE A 151 5.09 -10.56 0.51
CA ILE A 151 6.51 -10.42 0.84
C ILE A 151 6.93 -8.95 0.74
N ARG A 152 6.53 -8.25 -0.32
CA ARG A 152 6.79 -6.81 -0.46
C ARG A 152 6.17 -6.00 0.68
N MET A 153 4.93 -6.30 1.06
CA MET A 153 4.26 -5.65 2.18
C MET A 153 5.00 -5.87 3.51
N ASN A 154 5.53 -7.07 3.74
CA ASN A 154 6.35 -7.35 4.92
C ASN A 154 7.63 -6.51 4.94
N ALA A 155 8.33 -6.41 3.80
CA ALA A 155 9.51 -5.56 3.68
C ALA A 155 9.21 -4.09 4.02
N VAL A 156 8.12 -3.54 3.48
CA VAL A 156 7.67 -2.16 3.77
C VAL A 156 7.28 -1.99 5.24
N LEU A 157 6.64 -3.00 5.86
CA LEU A 157 6.29 -2.98 7.28
C LEU A 157 7.55 -2.93 8.16
N LYS A 158 8.56 -3.74 7.85
CA LYS A 158 9.84 -3.76 8.58
C LYS A 158 10.58 -2.42 8.41
N ALA A 159 10.67 -1.92 7.18
CA ALA A 159 11.25 -0.61 6.88
C ALA A 159 10.55 0.52 7.66
N GLY A 160 9.22 0.48 7.73
CA GLY A 160 8.42 1.46 8.46
C GLY A 160 8.67 1.48 9.97
N LYS A 161 9.02 0.33 10.56
CA LYS A 161 9.31 0.17 12.00
C LYS A 161 10.77 0.41 12.37
N SER A 162 11.67 0.44 11.38
CA SER A 162 13.10 0.69 11.62
C SER A 162 13.32 2.07 12.23
N GLU A 163 14.42 2.30 12.92
CA GLU A 163 14.83 3.67 13.31
C GLU A 163 15.90 4.22 12.35
N LYS A 164 16.37 3.38 11.41
CA LYS A 164 17.45 3.72 10.49
C LYS A 164 16.93 4.69 9.42
N PRO A 165 17.58 5.85 9.20
CA PRO A 165 17.17 6.80 8.16
C PRO A 165 17.17 6.19 6.76
N GLU A 166 18.04 5.23 6.52
CA GLU A 166 18.18 4.54 5.22
C GLU A 166 16.90 3.79 4.80
N ALA A 167 16.06 3.41 5.76
CA ALA A 167 14.75 2.80 5.49
C ALA A 167 13.81 3.75 4.72
N ASP A 168 13.99 5.07 4.84
CA ASP A 168 13.18 6.05 4.11
C ASP A 168 13.31 5.88 2.60
N SER A 169 14.50 5.55 2.10
CA SER A 169 14.74 5.33 0.67
C SER A 169 13.94 4.14 0.12
N LEU A 170 13.81 3.07 0.91
CA LEU A 170 13.00 1.91 0.56
C LEU A 170 11.50 2.24 0.62
N LEU A 171 11.07 2.99 1.63
CA LEU A 171 9.68 3.45 1.75
C LEU A 171 9.29 4.42 0.61
N ILE A 172 10.21 5.27 0.15
CA ILE A 172 10.00 6.15 -1.00
C ILE A 172 9.82 5.32 -2.28
N GLN A 173 10.61 4.26 -2.49
CA GLN A 173 10.41 3.35 -3.62
C GLN A 173 9.05 2.66 -3.57
N ALA A 174 8.57 2.31 -2.37
CA ALA A 174 7.26 1.69 -2.19
C ALA A 174 6.06 2.58 -2.54
N LEU A 175 6.27 3.89 -2.76
CA LEU A 175 5.23 4.79 -3.28
C LEU A 175 4.86 4.51 -4.74
N GLU A 176 5.73 3.79 -5.47
CA GLU A 176 5.52 3.40 -6.87
C GLU A 176 5.01 1.95 -7.01
N ASP A 177 4.70 1.27 -5.91
CA ASP A 177 4.18 -0.09 -5.98
C ASP A 177 2.81 -0.13 -6.67
N LYS A 178 2.60 -1.17 -7.48
CA LYS A 178 1.31 -1.43 -8.15
C LYS A 178 0.18 -1.77 -7.18
N ASP A 179 0.51 -2.25 -5.98
CA ASP A 179 -0.44 -2.58 -4.94
C ASP A 179 -0.71 -1.35 -4.04
N ARG A 180 -1.95 -0.87 -4.08
CA ARG A 180 -2.38 0.32 -3.32
C ARG A 180 -2.24 0.15 -1.80
N TYR A 181 -2.34 -1.08 -1.29
CA TYR A 181 -2.15 -1.33 0.15
C TYR A 181 -0.70 -1.10 0.55
N ILE A 182 0.25 -1.47 -0.30
CA ILE A 182 1.69 -1.24 -0.10
C ILE A 182 1.98 0.26 -0.15
N VAL A 183 1.44 0.98 -1.13
CA VAL A 183 1.57 2.45 -1.22
C VAL A 183 1.01 3.13 0.03
N MET A 184 -0.18 2.73 0.50
CA MET A 184 -0.78 3.28 1.72
C MET A 184 0.08 3.02 2.96
N LEU A 185 0.65 1.82 3.06
CA LEU A 185 1.56 1.47 4.16
C LEU A 185 2.83 2.31 4.12
N ALA A 186 3.40 2.55 2.94
CA ALA A 186 4.55 3.41 2.75
C ALA A 186 4.25 4.86 3.16
N LEU A 187 3.13 5.43 2.70
CA LEU A 187 2.67 6.78 3.07
C LEU A 187 2.52 6.95 4.58
N LYS A 188 1.85 5.98 5.24
CA LYS A 188 1.67 5.99 6.70
C LYS A 188 3.01 5.90 7.43
N SER A 189 3.91 5.04 6.95
CA SER A 189 5.23 4.84 7.56
C SER A 189 6.09 6.10 7.44
N LEU A 190 6.19 6.69 6.26
CA LEU A 190 6.90 7.96 6.03
C LEU A 190 6.35 9.11 6.89
N SER A 191 5.03 9.17 7.04
CA SER A 191 4.34 10.17 7.89
C SER A 191 4.66 10.00 9.37
N ASN A 192 4.62 8.76 9.87
CA ASN A 192 4.93 8.45 11.27
C ASN A 192 6.39 8.75 11.59
N ARG A 193 7.28 8.46 10.64
CA ARG A 193 8.73 8.71 10.74
C ARG A 193 9.11 10.18 10.56
N LYS A 194 8.18 11.03 10.13
CA LYS A 194 8.44 12.43 9.75
C LYS A 194 9.62 12.55 8.77
N SER A 195 9.66 11.65 7.79
CA SER A 195 10.77 11.55 6.84
C SER A 195 10.89 12.81 5.98
N ARG A 196 11.89 13.65 6.27
CA ARG A 196 12.17 14.85 5.46
C ARG A 196 12.54 14.49 4.02
N SER A 197 13.23 13.37 3.83
CA SER A 197 13.64 12.87 2.51
C SER A 197 12.46 12.55 1.58
N ALA A 198 11.27 12.27 2.13
CA ALA A 198 10.07 11.96 1.36
C ALA A 198 9.31 13.19 0.86
N VAL A 199 9.61 14.40 1.35
CA VAL A 199 8.84 15.62 1.02
C VAL A 199 8.77 15.89 -0.48
N TYR A 200 9.93 15.93 -1.16
CA TYR A 200 9.97 16.21 -2.59
C TYR A 200 9.45 15.03 -3.45
N PRO A 201 9.75 13.76 -3.13
CA PRO A 201 9.09 12.62 -3.78
C PRO A 201 7.56 12.67 -3.71
N LEU A 202 6.98 12.92 -2.52
CA LEU A 202 5.53 13.04 -2.35
C LEU A 202 4.95 14.21 -3.16
N LEU A 203 5.63 15.36 -3.16
CA LEU A 203 5.22 16.51 -3.96
C LEU A 203 5.27 16.21 -5.47
N SER A 204 6.27 15.46 -5.92
CA SER A 204 6.34 15.01 -7.31
C SER A 204 5.22 14.05 -7.68
N MET A 205 4.77 13.18 -6.76
CA MET A 205 3.64 12.29 -7.01
C MET A 205 2.34 13.08 -7.18
N LEU A 206 2.10 14.10 -6.35
CA LEU A 206 0.94 14.97 -6.47
C LEU A 206 0.90 15.74 -7.81
N GLU A 207 2.04 16.06 -8.40
CA GLU A 207 2.14 16.69 -9.71
C GLU A 207 1.77 15.72 -10.86
N LYS A 208 2.25 14.48 -10.77
CA LYS A 208 2.15 13.47 -11.84
C LYS A 208 0.82 12.72 -11.84
N GLU A 209 0.26 12.42 -10.68
CA GLU A 209 -0.89 11.53 -10.56
C GLU A 209 -2.24 12.28 -10.63
N ILE A 210 -3.15 11.71 -11.41
CA ILE A 210 -4.60 11.81 -11.20
C ILE A 210 -5.01 10.47 -10.58
N SER A 211 -4.69 10.29 -9.30
CA SER A 211 -4.88 9.02 -8.61
C SER A 211 -5.94 9.17 -7.53
N GLU A 212 -6.71 8.10 -7.30
CA GLU A 212 -7.64 8.03 -6.17
C GLU A 212 -6.90 8.23 -4.83
N MET A 213 -5.58 8.03 -4.82
CA MET A 213 -4.69 8.16 -3.66
C MET A 213 -4.13 9.58 -3.44
N SER A 214 -4.37 10.55 -4.34
CA SER A 214 -3.73 11.87 -4.23
C SER A 214 -4.05 12.61 -2.92
N SER A 215 -5.21 12.36 -2.31
CA SER A 215 -5.53 12.89 -0.98
C SER A 215 -4.65 12.29 0.12
N SER A 216 -4.27 11.02 0.02
CA SER A 216 -3.35 10.35 0.94
C SER A 216 -1.92 10.87 0.81
N PHE A 217 -1.45 11.12 -0.42
CA PHE A 217 -0.16 11.77 -0.66
C PHE A 217 -0.11 13.18 -0.06
N LEU A 218 -1.17 13.98 -0.26
CA LEU A 218 -1.25 15.32 0.33
C LEU A 218 -1.27 15.26 1.86
N SER A 219 -2.08 14.36 2.42
CA SER A 219 -2.16 14.15 3.87
C SER A 219 -0.80 13.76 4.46
N ALA A 220 -0.05 12.88 3.80
CA ALA A 220 1.30 12.50 4.21
C ALA A 220 2.27 13.69 4.16
N LEU A 221 2.25 14.46 3.06
CA LEU A 221 3.08 15.65 2.90
C LEU A 221 2.80 16.70 3.99
N GLN A 222 1.53 16.98 4.27
CA GLN A 222 1.10 17.89 5.35
C GLN A 222 1.49 17.36 6.73
N SER A 223 1.39 16.04 6.95
CA SER A 223 1.81 15.41 8.21
C SER A 223 3.31 15.53 8.45
N ILE A 224 4.14 15.30 7.43
CA ILE A 224 5.60 15.38 7.53
C ILE A 224 6.06 16.82 7.75
N THR A 225 5.47 17.77 7.01
CA THR A 225 5.94 19.16 6.96
C THR A 225 5.28 20.06 8.02
N GLY A 226 4.10 19.68 8.50
CA GLY A 226 3.24 20.55 9.31
C GLY A 226 2.60 21.70 8.53
N ILE A 227 2.87 21.81 7.23
CA ILE A 227 2.36 22.88 6.37
C ILE A 227 0.94 22.51 5.95
N GLN A 228 -0.02 23.40 6.23
CA GLN A 228 -1.37 23.33 5.68
C GLN A 228 -1.43 24.25 4.46
N GLU A 229 -1.35 23.65 3.27
CA GLU A 229 -1.50 24.33 1.99
C GLU A 229 -2.38 23.46 1.10
N ASP A 230 -3.31 24.13 0.41
CA ASP A 230 -4.25 23.45 -0.48
C ASP A 230 -3.52 22.95 -1.73
N PHE A 231 -4.00 21.83 -2.28
CA PHE A 231 -3.51 21.30 -3.54
C PHE A 231 -4.69 20.93 -4.43
N PRO A 232 -4.78 21.43 -5.68
CA PRO A 232 -5.88 21.14 -6.57
C PRO A 232 -5.78 19.70 -7.09
N LEU A 233 -6.22 18.72 -6.30
CA LEU A 233 -6.09 17.29 -6.61
C LEU A 233 -6.76 16.90 -7.94
N GLN A 234 -7.88 17.58 -8.26
CA GLN A 234 -8.64 17.42 -9.51
C GLN A 234 -8.34 18.52 -10.54
N GLY A 235 -7.36 19.38 -10.27
CA GLY A 235 -6.97 20.45 -11.17
C GLY A 235 -6.24 19.94 -12.41
N ASN A 236 -6.20 20.77 -13.44
CA ASN A 236 -5.40 20.51 -14.62
C ASN A 236 -3.89 20.60 -14.31
N LYS A 237 -3.06 20.22 -15.29
CA LYS A 237 -1.59 20.20 -15.13
C LYS A 237 -1.02 21.56 -14.71
N GLU A 238 -1.52 22.65 -15.27
CA GLU A 238 -1.03 24.00 -14.97
C GLU A 238 -1.38 24.43 -13.54
N GLU A 239 -2.61 24.13 -13.08
CA GLU A 239 -3.05 24.37 -11.70
C GLU A 239 -2.21 23.59 -10.70
N LYS A 240 -1.94 22.31 -10.98
CA LYS A 240 -1.07 21.47 -10.14
C LYS A 240 0.36 22.01 -10.10
N GLN A 241 0.91 22.43 -11.24
CA GLN A 241 2.25 23.02 -11.30
C GLN A 241 2.36 24.31 -10.48
N LYS A 242 1.36 25.20 -10.58
CA LYS A 242 1.30 26.42 -9.74
C LYS A 242 1.26 26.07 -8.26
N ALA A 243 0.47 25.08 -7.86
CA ALA A 243 0.41 24.61 -6.48
C ALA A 243 1.75 24.02 -6.01
N VAL A 244 2.43 23.23 -6.84
CA VAL A 244 3.78 22.71 -6.56
C VAL A 244 4.78 23.83 -6.30
N GLN A 245 4.76 24.90 -7.10
CA GLN A 245 5.66 26.05 -6.87
C GLN A 245 5.37 26.73 -5.53
N LYS A 246 4.11 26.96 -5.21
CA LYS A 246 3.70 27.53 -3.92
C LYS A 246 4.16 26.66 -2.74
N TRP A 247 4.02 25.34 -2.87
CA TRP A 247 4.54 24.38 -1.89
C TRP A 247 6.06 24.47 -1.75
N ARG A 248 6.82 24.53 -2.85
CA ARG A 248 8.29 24.67 -2.83
C ARG A 248 8.74 25.94 -2.11
N GLU A 249 8.07 27.06 -2.34
CA GLU A 249 8.38 28.31 -1.64
C GLU A 249 8.15 28.22 -0.13
N LYS A 250 7.03 27.60 0.28
CA LYS A 250 6.72 27.39 1.70
C LYS A 250 7.73 26.45 2.35
N LEU A 251 8.07 25.34 1.69
CA LEU A 251 9.08 24.39 2.16
C LEU A 251 10.42 25.06 2.40
N LYS A 252 10.86 25.90 1.44
CA LYS A 252 12.11 26.67 1.57
C LYS A 252 12.06 27.63 2.79
N LYS A 253 10.93 28.30 3.03
CA LYS A 253 10.75 29.17 4.20
C LYS A 253 10.74 28.39 5.52
N SER A 254 10.33 27.12 5.49
CA SER A 254 10.25 26.23 6.66
C SER A 254 11.51 25.40 6.89
N GLY A 255 12.57 25.57 6.09
CA GLY A 255 13.86 24.89 6.29
C GLY A 255 13.88 23.42 5.83
N PHE A 256 13.10 23.10 4.79
CA PHE A 256 13.19 21.85 4.04
C PHE A 256 14.08 21.99 2.80
#